data_AF-A0A329XIL9-F1
#
_entry.id   AF-A0A329XIL9-F1
#
_cell.length_a   1.000
_cell.length_b   1.000
_cell.length_c   1.000
_cell.angle_alpha   90.00
_cell.angle_beta   90.00
_cell.angle_gamma   90.00
#
_symmetry.space_group_name_H-M   'P 1'
#
loop_
_entity.id
_entity.type
_entity.pdbx_description
1 polymer ?
#
loop_
_entity_poly.entity_id
_entity_poly.type
_entity_poly.pdbx_seq_one_letter_code
_entity_poly.pdbx_strand_id
1 'polypeptide(L)'
;MAEDPMGADTIAGYQAVRSSRSPSPGLLSKPSTVWLRHWFRADGVAPGDLMGELVDYAVDHGWAGGEYSLPGVWESSRRDPRLDGPLILLISLVDDVDPADALHGTVRVSLTYR
;
A
#
# COMPACT_ATOMS: atom_id res chain seq x y z
N MET A 1 8.14 5.17 7.87
CA MET A 1 7.93 4.15 6.83
C MET A 1 7.44 2.83 7.42
N ALA A 2 8.26 2.03 8.11
CA ALA A 2 7.72 0.96 8.98
C ALA A 2 6.87 1.53 10.14
N GLU A 3 7.11 2.80 10.50
CA GLU A 3 6.31 3.58 11.45
C GLU A 3 5.07 4.24 10.81
N ASP A 4 4.90 4.19 9.48
CA ASP A 4 3.67 4.69 8.86
C ASP A 4 2.55 3.66 9.13
N PRO A 5 1.36 4.08 9.59
CA PRO A 5 0.25 3.14 9.81
C PRO A 5 -0.10 2.30 8.58
N MET A 6 0.13 2.84 7.37
CA MET A 6 -0.09 2.13 6.10
C MET A 6 1.06 1.20 5.70
N GLY A 7 2.15 1.18 6.48
CA GLY A 7 3.28 0.28 6.32
C GLY A 7 3.31 -0.85 7.35
N ALA A 8 2.24 -1.03 8.12
CA ALA A 8 2.11 -2.12 9.07
C ALA A 8 1.62 -3.40 8.37
N ASP A 9 2.03 -4.56 8.90
CA ASP A 9 1.48 -5.86 8.47
C ASP A 9 0.00 -6.03 8.86
N THR A 10 -0.52 -5.17 9.74
CA THR A 10 -1.94 -5.09 10.11
C THR A 10 -2.45 -3.68 9.87
N ILE A 11 -3.51 -3.52 9.07
CA ILE A 11 -4.12 -2.22 8.73
C ILE A 11 -5.62 -2.32 8.92
N ALA A 12 -6.23 -1.37 9.62
CA ALA A 12 -7.67 -1.38 9.95
C ALA A 12 -8.16 -2.69 10.63
N GLY A 13 -7.27 -3.42 11.31
CA GLY A 13 -7.57 -4.73 11.91
C GLY A 13 -7.41 -5.92 10.95
N TYR A 14 -7.12 -5.69 9.66
CA TYR A 14 -6.83 -6.73 8.68
C TYR A 14 -5.36 -7.09 8.67
N GLN A 15 -5.07 -8.39 8.80
CA GLN A 15 -3.71 -8.91 8.67
C GLN A 15 -3.36 -9.13 7.19
N ALA A 16 -2.16 -8.71 6.79
CA ALA A 16 -1.65 -8.98 5.46
C ALA A 16 -1.43 -10.50 5.25
N VAL A 17 -1.92 -11.02 4.13
CA VAL A 17 -1.68 -12.42 3.71
C VAL A 17 -0.31 -12.60 3.06
N ARG A 18 0.26 -11.49 2.56
CA ARG A 18 1.62 -11.45 2.02
C ARG A 18 2.21 -10.05 2.23
N SER A 19 3.51 -10.01 2.46
CA SER A 19 4.28 -8.77 2.52
C SER A 19 5.53 -8.90 1.64
N SER A 20 5.96 -7.79 1.03
CA SER A 20 7.19 -7.71 0.25
C SER A 20 7.76 -6.30 0.35
N ARG A 21 9.09 -6.18 0.31
CA ARG A 21 9.78 -4.90 0.34
C ARG A 21 10.99 -4.90 -0.57
N SER A 22 11.37 -3.74 -1.07
CA SER A 22 12.64 -3.58 -1.76
C SER A 22 13.81 -3.92 -0.83
N PRO A 23 14.94 -4.43 -1.37
CA PRO A 23 16.18 -4.53 -0.61
C PRO A 23 16.56 -3.17 -0.03
N SER A 24 17.14 -3.17 1.17
CA SER A 24 17.71 -1.95 1.74
C SER A 24 18.91 -1.52 0.88
N PRO A 25 19.00 -0.23 0.47
CA PRO A 25 20.19 0.25 -0.21
C PRO A 25 21.40 0.05 0.71
N GLY A 26 22.48 -0.54 0.19
CA GLY A 26 23.72 -0.67 0.93
C GLY A 26 24.40 0.69 1.12
N LEU A 27 25.38 0.77 2.03
CA LEU A 27 26.08 2.02 2.38
C LEU A 27 26.76 2.73 1.18
N LEU A 28 27.02 2.00 0.09
CA LEU A 28 27.63 2.49 -1.15
C LEU A 28 26.65 2.49 -2.34
N SER A 29 25.38 2.21 -2.11
CA SER A 29 24.37 2.16 -3.17
C SER A 29 23.92 3.58 -3.55
N LYS A 30 23.68 3.80 -4.86
CA LYS A 30 23.00 5.01 -5.33
C LYS A 30 21.61 5.11 -4.67
N PRO A 31 21.06 6.33 -4.48
CA PRO A 31 19.68 6.51 -4.04
C PRO A 31 18.76 5.71 -4.96
N SER A 32 18.10 4.70 -4.40
CA SER A 32 17.17 3.83 -5.10
C SER A 32 15.78 3.99 -4.51
N THR A 33 14.75 3.96 -5.35
CA THR A 33 13.36 3.90 -4.87
C THR A 33 13.17 2.73 -3.92
N VAL A 34 12.73 3.02 -2.70
CA VAL A 34 12.36 2.05 -1.68
C VAL A 34 10.85 1.85 -1.75
N TRP A 35 10.41 0.61 -1.60
CA TRP A 35 8.98 0.28 -1.57
C TRP A 35 8.67 -0.80 -0.54
N LEU A 36 7.46 -0.74 -0.01
CA LEU A 36 6.85 -1.71 0.89
C LEU A 36 5.45 -2.04 0.35
N ARG A 37 5.13 -3.33 0.27
CA ARG A 37 3.87 -3.83 -0.27
C ARG A 37 3.27 -4.88 0.66
N HIS A 38 2.00 -4.70 0.95
CA HIS A 38 1.18 -5.65 1.70
C HIS A 38 -0.05 -6.01 0.87
N TRP A 39 -0.45 -7.27 0.92
CA TRP A 39 -1.66 -7.76 0.28
C TRP A 39 -2.62 -8.23 1.36
N PHE A 40 -3.85 -7.75 1.31
CA PHE A 40 -4.90 -8.03 2.27
C PHE A 40 -6.02 -8.83 1.62
N ARG A 41 -6.57 -9.76 2.39
CA ARG A 41 -7.79 -10.50 2.08
C ARG A 41 -8.57 -10.65 3.37
N ALA A 42 -9.88 -10.51 3.29
CA ALA A 42 -10.79 -10.77 4.39
C ALA A 42 -11.87 -11.74 3.94
N ASP A 43 -12.05 -12.82 4.69
CA ASP A 43 -13.07 -13.82 4.37
C ASP A 43 -14.46 -13.22 4.55
N GLY A 44 -15.32 -13.34 3.54
CA GLY A 44 -16.67 -12.80 3.56
C GLY A 44 -16.81 -11.31 3.27
N VAL A 45 -15.71 -10.61 2.94
CA VAL A 45 -15.72 -9.20 2.52
C VAL A 45 -15.32 -9.13 1.04
N ALA A 46 -16.07 -8.39 0.23
CA ALA A 46 -15.71 -8.20 -1.17
C ALA A 46 -14.43 -7.35 -1.26
N PRO A 47 -13.52 -7.61 -2.22
CA PRO A 47 -12.26 -6.85 -2.34
C PRO A 47 -12.47 -5.33 -2.50
N GLY A 48 -13.55 -4.92 -3.16
CA GLY A 48 -13.91 -3.50 -3.30
C GLY A 48 -14.29 -2.84 -1.98
N ASP A 49 -15.05 -3.53 -1.13
CA ASP A 49 -15.43 -3.03 0.20
C ASP A 49 -14.19 -2.95 1.09
N LEU A 50 -13.36 -4.00 1.10
CA LEU A 50 -12.08 -4.02 1.81
C LEU A 50 -11.15 -2.88 1.35
N MET A 51 -11.13 -2.59 0.04
CA MET A 51 -10.36 -1.46 -0.48
C MET A 51 -10.89 -0.13 0.06
N GLY A 52 -12.21 0.06 0.11
CA GLY A 52 -12.84 1.24 0.71
C GLY A 52 -12.43 1.43 2.16
N GLU A 53 -12.51 0.37 2.98
CA GLU A 53 -12.12 0.41 4.39
C GLU A 53 -10.64 0.78 4.59
N LEU A 54 -9.75 0.25 3.74
CA LEU A 54 -8.32 0.60 3.77
C LEU A 54 -8.05 2.04 3.33
N VAL A 55 -8.83 2.58 2.39
CA VAL A 55 -8.77 3.99 1.98
C VAL A 55 -9.24 4.90 3.12
N ASP A 56 -10.38 4.59 3.74
CA ASP A 56 -10.91 5.37 4.86
C ASP A 56 -9.91 5.39 6.02
N TYR A 57 -9.33 4.24 6.36
CA TYR A 57 -8.26 4.16 7.36
C TYR A 57 -7.04 5.01 6.98
N ALA A 58 -6.64 5.02 5.70
CA ALA A 58 -5.52 5.84 5.26
C ALA A 58 -5.82 7.35 5.45
N VAL A 59 -7.02 7.79 5.06
CA VAL A 59 -7.46 9.18 5.20
C VAL A 59 -7.47 9.61 6.67
N ASP A 60 -8.03 8.78 7.56
CA ASP A 60 -8.04 9.01 9.02
C ASP A 60 -6.63 9.12 9.61
N HIS A 61 -5.63 8.50 8.97
CA HIS A 61 -4.22 8.54 9.35
C HIS A 61 -3.38 9.55 8.55
N GLY A 62 -4.04 10.57 8.00
CA GLY A 62 -3.39 11.74 7.40
C GLY A 62 -2.92 11.54 5.96
N TRP A 63 -3.47 10.56 5.25
CA TRP A 63 -3.34 10.42 3.80
C TRP A 63 -4.51 11.11 3.09
N ALA A 64 -4.61 12.43 3.29
CA ALA A 64 -5.65 13.26 2.69
C ALA A 64 -5.31 13.63 1.23
N GLY A 65 -6.35 13.91 0.43
CA GLY A 65 -6.20 14.40 -0.94
C GLY A 65 -5.86 13.32 -1.97
N GLY A 66 -6.03 12.04 -1.62
CA GLY A 66 -5.90 10.96 -2.58
C GLY A 66 -7.06 10.90 -3.58
N GLU A 67 -6.78 10.36 -4.75
CA GLU A 67 -7.71 10.28 -5.87
C GLU A 67 -7.74 8.87 -6.47
N TYR A 68 -8.89 8.51 -7.03
CA TYR A 68 -9.00 7.30 -7.84
C TYR A 68 -8.45 7.59 -9.23
N SER A 69 -7.19 7.22 -9.47
CA SER A 69 -6.54 7.42 -10.76
C SER A 69 -7.11 6.50 -11.85
N LEU A 70 -7.60 5.32 -11.44
CA LEU A 70 -8.26 4.32 -12.29
C LEU A 70 -9.30 3.54 -11.44
N PRO A 71 -10.28 2.84 -12.06
CA PRO A 71 -11.12 1.90 -11.34
C PRO A 71 -10.28 0.89 -10.54
N GLY A 72 -10.56 0.75 -9.24
CA GLY A 72 -9.83 -0.15 -8.37
C GLY A 72 -8.41 0.32 -7.99
N VAL A 73 -8.05 1.58 -8.25
CA VAL A 73 -6.77 2.17 -7.81
C VAL A 73 -7.02 3.53 -7.16
N TRP A 74 -6.57 3.67 -5.93
CA TRP A 74 -6.54 4.94 -5.19
C TRP A 74 -5.11 5.29 -4.85
N GLU A 75 -4.72 6.55 -5.08
CA GLU A 75 -3.36 7.02 -4.85
C GLU A 75 -3.37 8.34 -4.08
N SER A 76 -2.46 8.46 -3.11
CA SER A 76 -2.21 9.70 -2.36
C SER A 76 -0.72 9.91 -2.19
N SER A 77 -0.30 11.17 -2.08
CA SER A 77 1.08 11.50 -1.76
C SER A 77 1.16 12.59 -0.69
N ARG A 78 2.22 12.55 0.11
CA ARG A 78 2.53 13.61 1.07
C ARG A 78 4.04 13.82 1.20
N ARG A 79 4.42 14.95 1.78
CA ARG A 79 5.83 15.22 2.11
C ARG A 79 6.15 14.64 3.49
N ASP A 80 7.29 13.98 3.60
CA ASP A 80 7.90 13.62 4.88
C ASP A 80 9.27 14.31 4.94
N PRO A 81 9.57 15.14 5.96
CA PRO A 81 10.85 15.83 6.09
C PRO A 81 12.08 14.92 6.15
N ARG A 82 11.89 13.61 6.38
CA ARG A 82 12.95 12.60 6.44
C ARG A 82 13.33 12.04 5.07
N LEU A 83 12.60 12.39 4.01
CA LEU A 83 12.72 11.82 2.67
C LEU A 83 13.16 12.87 1.65
N ASP A 84 13.91 12.43 0.62
CA ASP A 84 14.40 13.29 -0.47
C ASP A 84 13.33 13.51 -1.55
N GLY A 85 12.15 12.91 -1.40
CA GLY A 85 11.01 13.02 -2.31
C GLY A 85 9.66 12.81 -1.63
N PRO A 86 8.57 12.80 -2.40
CA PRO A 86 7.25 12.50 -1.86
C PRO A 86 7.20 11.05 -1.38
N LEU A 87 6.49 10.86 -0.27
CA LEU A 87 6.03 9.56 0.16
C LEU A 87 4.70 9.29 -0.55
N ILE A 88 4.64 8.20 -1.31
CA ILE A 88 3.50 7.82 -2.15
C ILE A 88 2.83 6.59 -1.56
N LEU A 89 1.50 6.64 -1.41
CA LEU A 89 0.65 5.52 -1.04
C LEU A 89 -0.25 5.16 -2.21
N LEU A 90 -0.26 3.88 -2.56
CA LEU A 90 -1.17 3.30 -3.53
C LEU A 90 -1.95 2.16 -2.88
N ILE A 91 -3.27 2.22 -2.97
CA ILE A 91 -4.18 1.15 -2.57
C ILE A 91 -4.86 0.67 -3.85
N SER A 92 -4.80 -0.63 -4.15
CA SER A 92 -5.37 -1.14 -5.39
C SER A 92 -5.93 -2.55 -5.27
N LEU A 93 -6.99 -2.84 -6.01
CA LEU A 93 -7.40 -4.21 -6.28
C LEU A 93 -6.31 -4.95 -7.06
N VAL A 94 -6.22 -6.25 -6.82
CA VAL A 94 -5.33 -7.16 -7.56
C VAL A 94 -6.20 -8.13 -8.36
N ASP A 95 -6.63 -7.67 -9.53
CA ASP A 95 -7.46 -8.40 -10.50
C ASP A 95 -6.75 -8.61 -11.84
N ASP A 96 -5.58 -7.99 -12.04
CA ASP A 96 -4.73 -8.05 -13.22
C ASP A 96 -3.81 -9.27 -13.27
N VAL A 97 -3.85 -10.12 -12.23
CA VAL A 97 -3.12 -11.38 -12.14
C VAL A 97 -4.02 -12.57 -12.47
N ASP A 98 -3.40 -13.71 -12.80
CA ASP A 98 -4.11 -14.97 -13.05
C ASP A 98 -5.09 -15.26 -11.89
N PRO A 99 -6.37 -15.60 -12.17
CA PRO A 99 -7.33 -15.97 -11.14
C PRO A 99 -6.90 -17.13 -10.23
N ALA A 100 -5.97 -17.97 -10.68
CA ALA A 100 -5.36 -19.02 -9.87
C ALA A 100 -4.19 -18.52 -8.99
N ASP A 101 -3.71 -17.30 -9.19
CA ASP A 101 -2.68 -16.69 -8.35
C ASP A 101 -3.25 -16.44 -6.94
N ALA A 102 -2.46 -16.76 -5.92
CA ALA A 102 -2.85 -16.57 -4.53
C ALA A 102 -3.18 -15.10 -4.20
N LEU A 103 -2.68 -14.15 -4.98
CA LEU A 103 -2.93 -12.71 -4.84
C LEU A 103 -4.16 -12.22 -5.60
N HIS A 104 -4.78 -13.03 -6.46
CA HIS A 104 -6.01 -12.62 -7.13
C HIS A 104 -7.11 -12.31 -6.12
N GLY A 105 -7.85 -11.21 -6.31
CA GLY A 105 -8.90 -10.78 -5.40
C GLY A 105 -8.39 -10.32 -4.03
N THR A 106 -7.11 -9.93 -3.93
CA THR A 106 -6.59 -9.22 -2.76
C THR A 106 -6.60 -7.71 -2.99
N VAL A 107 -6.47 -6.94 -1.91
CA VAL A 107 -6.18 -5.50 -1.97
C VAL A 107 -4.72 -5.28 -1.64
N ARG A 108 -3.99 -4.63 -2.53
CA ARG A 108 -2.59 -4.26 -2.33
C ARG A 108 -2.50 -2.85 -1.75
N VAL A 109 -1.76 -2.72 -0.66
CA VAL A 109 -1.29 -1.43 -0.11
C VAL A 109 0.20 -1.32 -0.42
N SER A 110 0.62 -0.24 -1.07
CA SER A 110 2.00 0.01 -1.46
C SER A 110 2.46 1.39 -1.01
N LEU A 111 3.54 1.44 -0.24
CA LEU A 111 4.25 2.67 0.09
C LEU A 111 5.54 2.75 -0.74
N THR A 112 5.79 3.90 -1.35
CA THR A 112 6.96 4.14 -2.21
C THR A 112 7.62 5.47 -1.87
N TYR A 113 8.95 5.49 -1.77
CA TYR A 113 9.70 6.69 -1.43
C TYR A 113 11.15 6.63 -1.94
N ARG A 114 11.85 7.76 -1.82
CA ARG A 114 13.27 7.91 -2.10
C ARG A 114 13.96 8.61 -0.95
#